data_AF-A0A031IHR7-F1
#
_entry.id   AF-A0A031IHR7-F1
#
_cell.length_a   1.000
_cell.length_b   1.000
_cell.length_c   1.000
_cell.angle_alpha   90.00
_cell.angle_beta   90.00
_cell.angle_gamma   90.00
#
_symmetry.space_group_name_H-M   'P 1'
#
loop_
_entity.id
_entity.type
_entity.pdbx_description
1 polymer ?
#
loop_
_entity_poly.entity_id
_entity_poly.type
_entity_poly.pdbx_seq_one_letter_code
_entity_poly.pdbx_strand_id
1 'polypeptide(L)'
;MWKKVGTVLLLSTFLVGCSEISNTVDDAKQQVNDVKNSVDYAGELQGIAKDTAQVTSDLSSSLNEAAAKARESTNPEQALDQQVEKLKENGTIDQFNQELDQIDQRLAGLENPPQELQNLSAKLEQFVNQSEDITRLLETDVSLDTLNRLGIEQAGKLQEAITNWTSLLDPFTN
;
A
#
# COMPACT_ATOMS: atom_id res chain seq x y z
N MET A 1 -16.05 23.11 -33.63
CA MET A 1 -16.57 21.74 -33.43
C MET A 1 -16.45 21.41 -31.95
N TRP A 2 -17.55 21.48 -31.20
CA TRP A 2 -17.62 21.13 -29.77
C TRP A 2 -18.14 19.69 -29.64
N LYS A 3 -17.48 18.85 -28.85
CA LYS A 3 -18.08 17.64 -28.29
C LYS A 3 -18.00 17.73 -26.77
N LYS A 4 -19.18 17.86 -26.17
CA LYS A 4 -19.48 17.70 -24.75
C LYS A 4 -19.55 16.21 -24.44
N VAL A 5 -18.87 15.75 -23.40
CA VAL A 5 -19.40 14.70 -22.51
C VAL A 5 -18.95 15.12 -21.11
N GLY A 6 -19.89 15.67 -20.35
CA GLY A 6 -19.73 16.05 -18.96
C GLY A 6 -21.11 15.91 -18.36
N THR A 7 -21.39 14.71 -17.85
CA THR A 7 -22.68 14.31 -17.30
C THR A 7 -22.92 15.09 -16.01
N VAL A 8 -23.47 16.30 -16.15
CA VAL A 8 -24.11 17.00 -15.03
C VAL A 8 -25.34 16.17 -14.67
N LEU A 9 -25.32 15.59 -13.47
CA LEU A 9 -26.49 14.97 -12.85
C LEU A 9 -27.64 15.99 -12.86
N LEU A 10 -28.59 15.78 -13.77
CA LEU A 10 -29.84 16.53 -13.86
C LEU A 10 -30.74 16.10 -12.71
N LEU A 11 -30.66 16.79 -11.58
CA LEU A 11 -31.68 16.77 -10.53
C LEU A 11 -32.86 17.63 -11.00
N SER A 12 -33.78 16.99 -11.71
CA SER A 12 -35.10 17.50 -12.07
C SER A 12 -36.07 16.34 -11.86
N THR A 13 -37.15 16.37 -11.08
CA THR A 13 -38.03 17.38 -10.47
C THR A 13 -38.91 16.59 -9.47
N PHE A 14 -39.56 17.09 -8.42
CA PHE A 14 -40.73 17.99 -8.38
C PHE A 14 -41.07 18.23 -6.89
N LEU A 15 -41.40 19.48 -6.54
CA LEU A 15 -41.99 19.84 -5.25
C LEU A 15 -43.47 19.42 -5.21
N VAL A 16 -43.81 18.37 -4.45
CA VAL A 16 -45.14 18.19 -3.86
C VAL A 16 -44.98 17.52 -2.49
N GLY A 17 -45.27 18.25 -1.39
CA GLY A 17 -45.42 17.68 -0.04
C GLY A 17 -44.33 18.06 0.97
N CYS A 18 -44.58 19.07 1.81
CA CYS A 18 -43.64 19.60 2.82
C CYS A 18 -43.37 18.69 4.06
N SER A 19 -43.54 17.38 3.95
CA SER A 19 -43.17 16.42 5.01
C SER A 19 -42.11 15.38 4.57
N GLU A 20 -41.82 15.25 3.27
CA GLU A 20 -40.81 14.32 2.75
C GLU A 20 -39.44 14.99 2.47
N ILE A 21 -39.38 16.32 2.44
CA ILE A 21 -38.16 17.08 2.12
C ILE A 21 -37.08 16.93 3.21
N SER A 22 -37.45 16.72 4.48
CA SER A 22 -36.48 16.49 5.56
C SER A 22 -35.69 15.20 5.31
N ASN A 23 -36.38 14.10 5.00
CA ASN A 23 -35.74 12.82 4.75
C ASN A 23 -34.88 12.86 3.49
N THR A 24 -35.32 13.51 2.41
CA THR A 24 -34.51 13.63 1.18
C THR A 24 -33.26 14.48 1.37
N VAL A 25 -33.32 15.55 2.17
CA VAL A 25 -32.15 16.39 2.46
C VAL A 25 -31.17 15.65 3.38
N ASP A 26 -31.68 14.91 4.36
CA ASP A 26 -30.84 14.13 5.27
C ASP A 26 -30.23 12.91 4.57
N ASP A 27 -30.96 12.24 3.66
CA ASP A 27 -30.45 11.19 2.78
C ASP A 27 -29.39 11.74 1.81
N ALA A 28 -29.61 12.94 1.25
CA ALA A 28 -28.63 13.58 0.39
C ALA A 28 -27.36 13.98 1.16
N LYS A 29 -27.49 14.49 2.40
CA LYS A 29 -26.34 14.76 3.27
C LYS A 29 -25.61 13.48 3.65
N GLN A 30 -26.34 12.41 3.92
CA GLN A 30 -25.75 11.11 4.25
C GLN A 30 -24.97 10.58 3.04
N GLN A 31 -25.55 10.60 1.84
CA GLN A 31 -24.85 10.20 0.61
C GLN A 31 -23.62 11.08 0.33
N VAL A 32 -23.71 12.40 0.55
CA VAL A 32 -22.56 13.30 0.40
C VAL A 32 -21.46 13.00 1.42
N ASN A 33 -21.83 12.71 2.68
CA ASN A 33 -20.88 12.33 3.71
C ASN A 33 -20.26 10.95 3.44
N ASP A 34 -21.04 9.98 2.97
CA ASP A 34 -20.57 8.64 2.64
C ASP A 34 -19.60 8.68 1.45
N VAL A 35 -19.93 9.43 0.39
CA VAL A 35 -19.03 9.66 -0.75
C VAL A 35 -17.76 10.38 -0.29
N LYS A 36 -17.88 11.43 0.52
CA LYS A 36 -16.71 12.15 1.04
C LYS A 36 -15.81 11.24 1.87
N ASN A 37 -16.37 10.49 2.80
CA ASN A 37 -15.63 9.56 3.64
C ASN A 37 -14.97 8.47 2.79
N SER A 38 -15.63 7.98 1.74
CA SER A 38 -15.07 6.99 0.80
C SER A 38 -13.90 7.57 -0.01
N VAL A 39 -14.01 8.81 -0.47
CA VAL A 39 -12.93 9.53 -1.18
C VAL A 39 -11.72 9.78 -0.26
N ASP A 40 -11.95 10.30 0.95
CA ASP A 40 -10.89 10.57 1.92
C ASP A 40 -10.20 9.25 2.33
N TYR A 41 -10.96 8.19 2.60
CA TYR A 41 -10.45 6.86 2.95
C TYR A 41 -9.68 6.21 1.79
N ALA A 42 -10.18 6.31 0.56
CA ALA A 42 -9.50 5.80 -0.64
C ALA A 42 -8.19 6.55 -0.90
N GLY A 43 -8.17 7.87 -0.66
CA GLY A 43 -6.96 8.70 -0.76
C GLY A 43 -5.88 8.25 0.22
N GLU A 44 -6.23 8.02 1.49
CA GLU A 44 -5.31 7.48 2.49
C GLU A 44 -4.83 6.08 2.12
N LEU A 45 -5.73 5.16 1.72
CA LEU A 45 -5.33 3.83 1.24
C LEU A 45 -4.38 3.89 0.04
N GLN A 46 -4.61 4.82 -0.90
CA GLN A 46 -3.74 4.99 -2.06
C GLN A 46 -2.36 5.51 -1.64
N GLY A 47 -2.30 6.42 -0.66
CA GLY A 47 -1.06 6.88 -0.06
C GLY A 47 -0.29 5.76 0.62
N ILE A 48 -0.95 5.01 1.51
CA ILE A 48 -0.38 3.85 2.21
C ILE A 48 0.14 2.81 1.19
N ALA A 49 -0.62 2.53 0.14
CA ALA A 49 -0.21 1.61 -0.91
C ALA A 49 1.05 2.09 -1.64
N LYS A 50 1.14 3.38 -1.99
CA LYS A 50 2.34 3.96 -2.62
C LYS A 50 3.56 3.88 -1.70
N ASP A 51 3.40 4.22 -0.43
CA ASP A 51 4.49 4.18 0.55
C ASP A 51 4.96 2.74 0.76
N THR A 52 4.05 1.78 0.90
CA THR A 52 4.36 0.35 1.00
C THR A 52 5.16 -0.16 -0.21
N ALA A 53 4.81 0.30 -1.42
CA ALA A 53 5.55 -0.06 -2.64
C ALA A 53 6.96 0.51 -2.64
N GLN A 54 7.12 1.77 -2.23
CA GLN A 54 8.42 2.43 -2.17
C GLN A 54 9.35 1.72 -1.19
N VAL A 55 8.89 1.57 0.06
CA VAL A 55 9.63 0.94 1.16
C VAL A 55 10.09 -0.47 0.79
N THR A 56 9.20 -1.26 0.16
CA THR A 56 9.53 -2.63 -0.27
C THR A 56 10.46 -2.68 -1.49
N SER A 57 10.33 -1.75 -2.43
CA SER A 57 11.27 -1.62 -3.55
C SER A 57 12.68 -1.31 -3.04
N ASP A 58 12.81 -0.45 -2.04
CA ASP A 58 14.09 -0.05 -1.47
C ASP A 58 14.76 -1.20 -0.72
N LEU A 59 13.99 -1.98 0.07
CA LEU A 59 14.49 -3.21 0.68
C LEU A 59 14.97 -4.22 -0.36
N SER A 60 14.17 -4.46 -1.40
CA SER A 60 14.52 -5.41 -2.47
C SER A 60 15.79 -5.02 -3.21
N SER A 61 15.93 -3.73 -3.53
CA SER A 61 17.14 -3.19 -4.15
C SER A 61 18.36 -3.45 -3.26
N SER A 62 18.22 -3.18 -1.96
CA SER A 62 19.30 -3.38 -0.97
C SER A 62 19.70 -4.85 -0.86
N LEU A 63 18.73 -5.78 -0.85
CA LEU A 63 18.97 -7.22 -0.83
C LEU A 63 19.66 -7.71 -2.11
N ASN A 64 19.22 -7.23 -3.27
CA ASN A 64 19.83 -7.58 -4.54
C ASN A 64 21.26 -7.07 -4.65
N GLU A 65 21.51 -5.85 -4.18
CA GLU A 65 22.85 -5.27 -4.14
C GLU A 65 23.77 -6.04 -3.18
N ALA A 66 23.27 -6.42 -2.00
CA ALA A 66 24.00 -7.26 -1.05
C ALA A 66 24.37 -8.62 -1.66
N ALA A 67 23.43 -9.31 -2.30
CA ALA A 67 23.69 -10.56 -2.99
C ALA A 67 24.67 -10.40 -4.17
N ALA A 68 24.55 -9.33 -4.96
CA ALA A 68 25.47 -9.07 -6.06
C ALA A 68 26.90 -8.84 -5.56
N LYS A 69 27.09 -7.98 -4.56
CA LYS A 69 28.39 -7.74 -3.93
C LYS A 69 28.99 -8.99 -3.33
N ALA A 70 28.17 -9.85 -2.71
CA ALA A 70 28.64 -11.11 -2.16
C ALA A 70 29.13 -12.07 -3.27
N ARG A 71 28.44 -12.13 -4.41
CA ARG A 71 28.84 -12.96 -5.57
C ARG A 71 30.15 -12.51 -6.22
N GLU A 72 30.43 -11.21 -6.20
CA GLU A 72 31.69 -10.65 -6.72
C GLU A 72 32.91 -10.92 -5.82
N SER A 73 32.67 -11.41 -4.60
CA SER A 73 33.72 -11.73 -3.64
C SER A 73 34.42 -13.06 -3.92
N THR A 74 35.66 -13.16 -3.45
CA THR A 74 36.45 -14.39 -3.46
C THR A 74 35.92 -15.45 -2.49
N ASN A 75 35.17 -15.03 -1.47
CA ASN A 75 34.47 -15.92 -0.54
C ASN A 75 33.00 -15.46 -0.40
N PRO A 76 32.08 -15.97 -1.24
CA PRO A 76 30.72 -15.46 -1.34
C PRO A 76 29.87 -15.63 -0.08
N GLU A 77 30.03 -16.73 0.65
CA GLU A 77 29.26 -16.99 1.89
C GLU A 77 29.64 -16.00 2.99
N GLN A 78 30.94 -15.88 3.27
CA GLN A 78 31.43 -14.89 4.25
C GLN A 78 31.12 -13.45 3.82
N ALA A 79 31.16 -13.16 2.52
CA ALA A 79 30.79 -11.84 2.02
C ALA A 79 29.31 -11.56 2.18
N LEU A 80 28.44 -12.56 1.98
CA LEU A 80 27.01 -12.43 2.24
C LEU A 80 26.75 -12.11 3.70
N ASP A 81 27.35 -12.86 4.62
CA ASP A 81 27.22 -12.61 6.07
C ASP A 81 27.58 -11.15 6.39
N GLN A 82 28.69 -10.66 5.84
CA GLN A 82 29.11 -9.27 6.01
C GLN A 82 28.15 -8.25 5.36
N GLN A 83 27.53 -8.56 4.22
CA GLN A 83 26.55 -7.65 3.63
C GLN A 83 25.25 -7.63 4.42
N VAL A 84 24.78 -8.78 4.91
CA VAL A 84 23.62 -8.87 5.80
C VAL A 84 23.89 -8.13 7.10
N GLU A 85 25.07 -8.30 7.70
CA GLU A 85 25.50 -7.53 8.88
C GLU A 85 25.50 -6.01 8.58
N LYS A 86 26.01 -5.58 7.42
CA LYS A 86 25.98 -4.16 7.02
C LYS A 86 24.57 -3.61 6.85
N LEU A 87 23.63 -4.40 6.32
CA LEU A 87 22.22 -3.98 6.23
C LEU A 87 21.62 -3.75 7.62
N LYS A 88 22.03 -4.55 8.62
CA LYS A 88 21.67 -4.36 10.03
C LYS A 88 22.38 -3.15 10.64
N GLU A 89 23.71 -3.07 10.53
CA GLU A 89 24.53 -2.01 11.13
C GLU A 89 24.25 -0.61 10.57
N ASN A 90 23.98 -0.50 9.26
CA ASN A 90 23.62 0.77 8.64
C ASN A 90 22.17 1.20 8.95
N GLY A 91 21.44 0.39 9.72
CA GLY A 91 20.05 0.66 10.09
C GLY A 91 19.07 0.53 8.93
N THR A 92 19.45 -0.07 7.80
CA THR A 92 18.54 -0.26 6.65
C THR A 92 17.36 -1.13 7.03
N ILE A 93 17.61 -2.20 7.78
CA ILE A 93 16.56 -3.10 8.28
C ILE A 93 15.68 -2.40 9.33
N ASP A 94 16.30 -1.64 10.24
CA ASP A 94 15.59 -0.89 11.28
C ASP A 94 14.71 0.23 10.69
N GLN A 95 15.22 0.97 9.69
CA GLN A 95 14.48 1.99 8.96
C GLN A 95 13.29 1.39 8.23
N PHE A 96 13.49 0.26 7.54
CA PHE A 96 12.42 -0.47 6.88
C PHE A 96 11.32 -0.88 7.86
N ASN A 97 11.69 -1.45 9.02
CA ASN A 97 10.73 -1.79 10.07
C ASN A 97 9.98 -0.56 10.60
N GLN A 98 10.68 0.56 10.83
CA GLN A 98 10.03 1.79 11.29
C GLN A 98 9.04 2.35 10.26
N GLU A 99 9.36 2.26 8.97
CA GLU A 99 8.47 2.68 7.90
C GLU A 99 7.25 1.76 7.78
N LEU A 100 7.43 0.44 7.91
CA LEU A 100 6.33 -0.52 8.00
C LEU A 100 5.43 -0.28 9.21
N ASP A 101 6.01 -0.03 10.40
CA ASP A 101 5.25 0.29 11.61
C ASP A 101 4.41 1.56 11.42
N GLN A 102 4.93 2.57 10.73
CA GLN A 102 4.17 3.79 10.42
C GLN A 102 3.03 3.52 9.44
N ILE A 103 3.27 2.67 8.44
CA ILE A 103 2.25 2.22 7.49
C ILE A 103 1.15 1.43 8.23
N ASP A 104 1.54 0.53 9.14
CA ASP A 104 0.61 -0.25 9.97
C ASP A 104 -0.22 0.66 10.90
N GLN A 105 0.41 1.64 11.56
CA GLN A 105 -0.30 2.62 12.38
C GLN A 105 -1.31 3.45 11.57
N ARG A 106 -0.96 3.81 10.34
CA ARG A 106 -1.87 4.52 9.44
C ARG A 106 -3.05 3.64 9.04
N LEU A 107 -2.80 2.37 8.73
CA LEU A 107 -3.85 1.38 8.49
C LEU A 107 -4.77 1.19 9.70
N ALA A 108 -4.21 1.05 10.90
CA ALA A 108 -4.95 0.93 12.14
C ALA A 108 -5.78 2.20 12.45
N GLY A 109 -5.28 3.37 12.06
CA GLY A 109 -5.99 4.64 12.15
C GLY A 109 -7.16 4.80 11.17
N LEU A 110 -7.21 3.97 10.12
CA LEU A 110 -8.32 3.90 9.18
C LEU A 110 -9.44 3.00 9.71
N GLU A 111 -10.05 3.42 10.82
CA GLU A 111 -11.14 2.69 11.46
C GLU A 111 -12.43 2.72 10.62
N ASN A 112 -13.11 1.57 10.52
CA ASN A 112 -14.38 1.37 9.80
C ASN A 112 -14.31 1.68 8.29
N PRO A 113 -13.63 0.84 7.50
CA PRO A 113 -13.60 1.01 6.05
C PRO A 113 -15.03 1.03 5.47
N PRO A 114 -15.33 1.94 4.54
CA PRO A 114 -16.50 1.85 3.69
C PRO A 114 -16.60 0.44 3.10
N GLN A 115 -17.82 -0.09 2.96
CA GLN A 115 -18.04 -1.49 2.62
C GLN A 115 -17.36 -1.88 1.28
N GLU A 116 -17.33 -0.96 0.31
CA GLU A 116 -16.62 -1.11 -0.95
C GLU A 116 -15.08 -1.24 -0.82
N LEU A 117 -14.47 -0.75 0.26
CA LEU A 117 -13.01 -0.68 0.46
C LEU A 117 -12.49 -1.67 1.52
N GLN A 118 -13.36 -2.38 2.24
CA GLN A 118 -12.97 -3.35 3.29
C GLN A 118 -12.01 -4.43 2.77
N ASN A 119 -12.33 -5.01 1.61
CA ASN A 119 -11.48 -6.04 1.00
C ASN A 119 -10.12 -5.49 0.55
N LEU A 120 -10.03 -4.21 0.21
CA LEU A 120 -8.77 -3.58 -0.19
C LEU A 120 -7.92 -3.28 1.04
N SER A 121 -8.52 -2.72 2.09
CA SER A 121 -7.88 -2.48 3.39
C SER A 121 -7.31 -3.77 3.99
N ALA A 122 -8.10 -4.84 4.09
CA ALA A 122 -7.66 -6.11 4.68
C ALA A 122 -6.50 -6.77 3.93
N LYS A 123 -6.45 -6.60 2.60
CA LYS A 123 -5.31 -7.12 1.85
C LYS A 123 -4.04 -6.29 2.11
N LEU A 124 -4.15 -4.97 2.31
CA LEU A 124 -2.99 -4.09 2.55
C LEU A 124 -2.31 -4.44 3.86
N GLU A 125 -3.12 -4.69 4.88
CA GLU A 125 -2.68 -5.28 6.14
C GLU A 125 -1.97 -6.62 5.92
N GLN A 126 -2.51 -7.51 5.08
CA GLN A 126 -1.84 -8.78 4.75
C GLN A 126 -0.44 -8.56 4.14
N PHE A 127 -0.26 -7.54 3.30
CA PHE A 127 1.04 -7.25 2.71
C PHE A 127 2.04 -6.65 3.68
N VAL A 128 1.61 -5.74 4.55
CA VAL A 128 2.48 -5.20 5.61
C VAL A 128 3.01 -6.35 6.47
N ASN A 129 2.13 -7.25 6.91
CA ASN A 129 2.51 -8.45 7.66
C ASN A 129 3.52 -9.34 6.91
N GLN A 130 3.34 -9.54 5.59
CA GLN A 130 4.29 -10.31 4.78
C GLN A 130 5.66 -9.65 4.69
N SER A 131 5.71 -8.31 4.64
CA SER A 131 6.95 -7.56 4.60
C SER A 131 7.71 -7.64 5.93
N GLU A 132 7.01 -7.60 7.06
CA GLU A 132 7.62 -7.86 8.38
C GLU A 132 8.23 -9.26 8.49
N ASP A 133 7.55 -10.29 7.97
CA ASP A 133 8.07 -11.66 7.97
C ASP A 133 9.39 -11.77 7.18
N ILE A 134 9.55 -11.00 6.09
CA ILE A 134 10.81 -10.93 5.34
C ILE A 134 11.91 -10.34 6.21
N THR A 135 11.63 -9.26 6.95
CA THR A 135 12.61 -8.68 7.86
C THR A 135 13.09 -9.69 8.89
N ARG A 136 12.15 -10.43 9.52
CA ARG A 136 12.49 -11.48 10.49
C ARG A 136 13.33 -12.60 9.88
N LEU A 137 13.11 -12.93 8.60
CA LEU A 137 13.96 -13.89 7.89
C LEU A 137 15.39 -13.37 7.71
N LEU A 138 15.58 -12.06 7.45
CA LEU A 138 16.90 -11.44 7.32
C LEU A 138 17.64 -11.32 8.66
N GLU A 139 16.92 -11.39 9.78
CA GLU A 139 17.50 -11.52 11.11
C GLU A 139 18.10 -12.91 11.36
N THR A 140 17.74 -13.91 10.55
CA THR A 140 18.26 -15.29 10.58
C THR A 140 19.26 -15.58 9.46
N ASP A 141 20.08 -16.64 9.60
CA ASP A 141 21.06 -17.03 8.57
C ASP A 141 20.36 -17.45 7.26
N VAL A 142 20.53 -16.66 6.20
CA VAL A 142 19.92 -16.85 4.88
C VAL A 142 20.96 -17.06 3.80
N SER A 143 20.69 -17.97 2.86
CA SER A 143 21.61 -18.26 1.75
C SER A 143 21.60 -17.16 0.66
N LEU A 144 22.66 -17.10 -0.12
CA LEU A 144 22.89 -16.10 -1.19
C LEU A 144 21.84 -16.17 -2.32
N ASP A 145 21.48 -17.39 -2.72
CA ASP A 145 20.42 -17.62 -3.71
C ASP A 145 19.04 -17.26 -3.14
N THR A 146 18.81 -17.65 -1.87
CA THR A 146 17.58 -17.31 -1.15
C THR A 146 17.40 -15.80 -1.04
N LEU A 147 18.44 -15.05 -0.64
CA LEU A 147 18.36 -13.60 -0.43
C LEU A 147 18.02 -12.85 -1.73
N ASN A 148 18.71 -13.18 -2.82
CA ASN A 148 18.46 -12.60 -4.14
C ASN A 148 17.07 -12.96 -4.68
N ARG A 149 16.64 -14.21 -4.50
CA ARG A 149 15.32 -14.65 -4.94
C ARG A 149 14.21 -14.00 -4.12
N LEU A 150 14.35 -13.93 -2.80
CA LEU A 150 13.39 -13.28 -1.91
C LEU A 150 13.20 -11.81 -2.26
N GLY A 151 14.29 -11.06 -2.42
CA GLY A 151 14.23 -9.64 -2.81
C GLY A 151 13.45 -9.44 -4.11
N ILE A 152 13.80 -10.17 -5.17
CA ILE A 152 13.17 -10.03 -6.50
C ILE A 152 11.70 -10.50 -6.49
N GLU A 153 11.44 -11.70 -5.95
CA GLU A 153 10.13 -12.33 -6.02
C GLU A 153 9.10 -11.57 -5.18
N GLN A 154 9.49 -11.09 -4.00
CA GLN A 154 8.59 -10.33 -3.12
C GLN A 154 8.33 -8.93 -3.66
N ALA A 155 9.36 -8.21 -4.14
CA ALA A 155 9.14 -6.92 -4.77
C ALA A 155 8.28 -7.02 -6.03
N GLY A 156 8.52 -8.01 -6.89
CA GLY A 156 7.72 -8.20 -8.10
C GLY A 156 6.25 -8.46 -7.79
N LYS A 157 5.96 -9.43 -6.90
CA LYS A 157 4.58 -9.76 -6.50
C LYS A 157 3.88 -8.58 -5.81
N LEU A 158 4.60 -7.88 -4.93
CA LEU A 158 4.02 -6.77 -4.18
C LEU A 158 3.81 -5.55 -5.07
N GLN A 159 4.77 -5.21 -5.94
CA GLN A 159 4.64 -4.13 -6.90
C GLN A 159 3.47 -4.37 -7.85
N GLU A 160 3.29 -5.60 -8.34
CA GLU A 160 2.15 -5.97 -9.17
C GLU A 160 0.82 -5.80 -8.40
N ALA A 161 0.75 -6.29 -7.17
CA ALA A 161 -0.44 -6.20 -6.35
C ALA A 161 -0.81 -4.75 -5.99
N ILE A 162 0.16 -3.93 -5.62
CA ILE A 162 -0.03 -2.50 -5.31
C ILE A 162 -0.41 -1.71 -6.57
N THR A 163 0.19 -2.01 -7.72
CA THR A 163 -0.18 -1.41 -9.01
C THR A 163 -1.64 -1.69 -9.33
N ASN A 164 -2.07 -2.95 -9.16
CA ASN A 164 -3.46 -3.34 -9.35
C ASN A 164 -4.40 -2.60 -8.39
N TRP A 165 -4.00 -2.43 -7.12
CA TRP A 165 -4.84 -1.70 -6.14
C TRP A 165 -4.91 -0.21 -6.37
N THR A 166 -3.79 0.42 -6.69
CA THR A 166 -3.76 1.85 -7.02
C THR A 166 -4.69 2.15 -8.19
N SER A 167 -4.74 1.24 -9.17
CA SER A 167 -5.69 1.29 -10.30
C SER A 167 -7.15 1.10 -9.85
N LEU A 168 -7.43 0.23 -8.86
CA LEU A 168 -8.78 0.04 -8.31
C LEU A 168 -9.27 1.23 -7.49
N LEU A 169 -8.37 2.02 -6.91
CA LEU A 169 -8.71 3.22 -6.13
C LEU A 169 -8.89 4.46 -7.01
N ASP A 170 -8.37 4.45 -8.24
CA ASP A 170 -8.42 5.56 -9.20
C ASP A 170 -9.83 6.18 -9.39
N PRO A 171 -10.94 5.41 -9.43
CA PRO A 171 -12.29 5.95 -9.53
C PRO A 171 -12.79 6.70 -8.28
N PHE A 172 -12.18 6.47 -7.12
CA PHE A 172 -12.53 7.09 -5.84
C PHE A 172 -11.65 8.30 -5.51
N THR A 173 -10.54 8.48 -6.23
CA THR A 173 -9.52 9.51 -5.93
C THR A 173 -9.42 10.61 -7.00
N ASN A 174 -10.14 10.50 -8.12
CA ASN A 174 -10.08 11.42 -9.27
C ASN A 174 -11.24 12.42 -9.35
#